data_AF-A0AA39SNC7-F1
#
_entry.id   AF-A0AA39SNC7-F1
#
_cell.length_a   1.000
_cell.length_b   1.000
_cell.length_c   1.000
_cell.angle_alpha   90.00
_cell.angle_beta   90.00
_cell.angle_gamma   90.00
#
_symmetry.space_group_name_H-M   'P 1'
#
loop_
_entity.id
_entity.type
_entity.pdbx_description
1 polymer ?
#
loop_
_entity_poly.entity_id
_entity_poly.type
_entity_poly.pdbx_seq_one_letter_code
_entity_poly.pdbx_strand_id
1 'polypeptide(L)'
;MLGTKSDLYSFGVMLLQIITARSAMGLSHQVEKAIENGRFSEILDPTVTDWPVEDTLSLAKIALQCCELRKRDRPDLASVVLPELIRLRNLGLENEACNNNRTVNPERPYNSVPEMKTDSTQGKCRAAIILNRIMSMPV
;
A
#
# COMPACT_ATOMS: atom_id res chain seq x y z
N MET A 1 -19.53 3.38 24.99
CA MET A 1 -18.20 2.76 24.86
C MET A 1 -17.60 3.08 23.50
N LEU A 2 -16.41 3.67 23.52
CA LEU A 2 -15.40 3.50 22.46
C LEU A 2 -14.85 2.06 22.56
N GLY A 3 -14.21 1.57 21.51
CA GLY A 3 -13.58 0.25 21.47
C GLY A 3 -13.18 -0.14 20.05
N THR A 4 -12.55 -1.30 19.87
CA THR A 4 -11.81 -1.66 18.63
C THR A 4 -12.51 -1.33 17.31
N LYS A 5 -13.83 -1.46 17.21
CA LYS A 5 -14.61 -1.09 16.01
C LYS A 5 -14.71 0.42 15.75
N SER A 6 -14.71 1.30 16.76
CA SER A 6 -14.56 2.76 16.55
C SER A 6 -13.15 3.12 16.12
N ASP A 7 -12.17 2.45 16.72
CA ASP A 7 -10.75 2.77 16.52
C ASP A 7 -10.34 2.35 15.10
N LEU A 8 -10.86 1.21 14.62
CA LEU A 8 -10.81 0.79 13.21
C LEU A 8 -11.38 1.83 12.23
N TYR A 9 -12.45 2.55 12.57
CA TYR A 9 -13.00 3.58 11.68
C TYR A 9 -12.04 4.76 11.55
N SER A 10 -11.51 5.26 12.67
CA SER A 10 -10.50 6.33 12.65
C SER A 10 -9.22 5.88 11.93
N PHE A 11 -8.82 4.62 12.11
CA PHE A 11 -7.70 4.00 11.39
C PHE A 11 -7.96 3.91 9.86
N GLY A 12 -9.15 3.49 9.44
CA GLY A 12 -9.54 3.48 8.02
C GLY A 12 -9.48 4.87 7.40
N VAL A 13 -10.03 5.88 8.08
CA VAL A 13 -9.96 7.29 7.63
C VAL A 13 -8.50 7.75 7.54
N MET A 14 -7.68 7.47 8.56
CA MET A 14 -6.25 7.80 8.57
C MET A 14 -5.50 7.17 7.38
N LEU A 15 -5.73 5.88 7.08
CA LEU A 15 -5.12 5.22 5.91
C LEU A 15 -5.52 5.92 4.59
N LEU A 16 -6.79 6.29 4.43
CA LEU A 16 -7.25 7.04 3.25
C LEU A 16 -6.59 8.43 3.16
N GLN A 17 -6.42 9.12 4.29
CA GLN A 17 -5.72 10.40 4.32
C GLN A 17 -4.24 10.26 3.95
N ILE A 18 -3.56 9.18 4.38
CA ILE A 18 -2.15 8.94 4.07
C ILE A 18 -1.93 8.69 2.57
N ILE A 19 -2.78 7.89 1.92
CA ILE A 19 -2.60 7.56 0.49
C ILE A 19 -3.09 8.65 -0.48
N THR A 20 -3.93 9.59 -0.02
CA THR A 20 -4.48 10.68 -0.86
C THR A 20 -3.92 12.07 -0.53
N ALA A 21 -3.33 12.25 0.66
CA ALA A 21 -2.99 13.54 1.26
C ALA A 21 -4.17 14.54 1.36
N ARG A 22 -5.42 14.05 1.46
CA ARG A 22 -6.64 14.87 1.54
C ARG A 22 -7.20 14.94 2.97
N SER A 23 -8.10 15.91 3.20
CA SER A 23 -8.85 16.00 4.45
C SER A 23 -9.89 14.88 4.56
N ALA A 24 -10.19 14.44 5.79
CA ALA A 24 -11.09 13.33 6.05
C ALA A 24 -12.56 13.53 5.58
N MET A 25 -12.99 14.78 5.36
CA MET A 25 -14.40 15.12 5.15
C MET A 25 -14.92 14.54 3.83
N GLY A 26 -15.78 13.52 3.92
CA GLY A 26 -16.32 12.80 2.75
C GLY A 26 -15.27 11.99 1.97
N LEU A 27 -14.09 11.74 2.54
CA LEU A 27 -12.97 11.13 1.82
C LEU A 27 -13.25 9.68 1.40
N SER A 28 -13.89 8.89 2.27
CA SER A 28 -14.29 7.51 1.96
C SER A 28 -15.13 7.44 0.70
N HIS A 29 -16.20 8.24 0.60
CA HIS A 29 -17.06 8.28 -0.57
C HIS A 29 -16.32 8.77 -1.84
N GLN A 30 -15.39 9.72 -1.72
CA GLN A 30 -14.57 10.14 -2.86
C GLN A 30 -13.67 9.01 -3.37
N VAL A 31 -13.03 8.25 -2.47
CA VAL A 31 -12.13 7.13 -2.81
C VAL A 31 -12.92 5.96 -3.39
N GLU A 32 -14.04 5.59 -2.77
CA GLU A 32 -14.99 4.58 -3.26
C GLU A 32 -15.42 4.90 -4.70
N LYS A 33 -15.92 6.11 -4.93
CA LYS A 33 -16.32 6.58 -6.26
C LYS A 33 -15.14 6.62 -7.25
N ALA A 34 -13.93 6.95 -6.81
CA ALA A 34 -12.75 6.90 -7.68
C ALA A 34 -12.42 5.46 -8.10
N ILE A 35 -12.55 4.49 -7.19
CA ILE A 35 -12.36 3.06 -7.48
C ILE A 35 -13.44 2.54 -8.44
N GLU A 36 -14.71 2.81 -8.18
CA GLU A 36 -15.85 2.40 -9.03
C GLU A 36 -15.71 2.92 -10.48
N ASN A 37 -15.24 4.15 -10.65
CA ASN A 37 -15.04 4.77 -11.96
C ASN A 37 -13.70 4.39 -12.62
N GLY A 38 -12.88 3.53 -12.02
CA GLY A 38 -11.55 3.16 -12.55
C GLY A 38 -10.50 4.27 -12.49
N ARG A 39 -10.74 5.33 -11.71
CA ARG A 39 -9.91 6.55 -11.59
C ARG A 39 -9.19 6.64 -10.25
N PHE A 40 -8.88 5.50 -9.65
CA PHE A 40 -8.21 5.44 -8.34
C PHE A 40 -6.83 6.13 -8.34
N SER A 41 -6.07 6.04 -9.42
CA SER A 41 -4.79 6.76 -9.56
C SER A 41 -4.92 8.28 -9.50
N GLU A 42 -6.06 8.86 -9.89
CA GLU A 42 -6.32 10.31 -9.85
C GLU A 42 -6.59 10.83 -8.42
N ILE A 43 -6.93 9.95 -7.47
CA ILE A 43 -7.21 10.36 -6.08
C ILE A 43 -6.01 10.22 -5.13
N LEU A 44 -4.99 9.45 -5.53
CA LEU A 44 -3.74 9.29 -4.79
C LEU A 44 -2.99 10.63 -4.66
N ASP A 45 -2.10 10.71 -3.68
CA ASP A 45 -1.28 11.91 -3.46
C ASP A 45 -0.37 12.17 -4.69
N PRO A 46 -0.52 13.31 -5.38
CA PRO A 46 0.26 13.65 -6.56
C PRO A 46 1.73 14.00 -6.28
N THR A 47 2.12 14.19 -5.01
CA THR A 47 3.53 14.36 -4.62
C THR A 47 4.35 13.07 -4.71
N VAL A 48 3.67 11.93 -4.85
CA VAL A 48 4.29 10.61 -5.05
C VAL A 48 4.09 10.19 -6.51
N THR A 49 5.21 10.02 -7.21
CA THR A 49 5.25 9.83 -8.67
C THR A 49 4.99 8.41 -9.14
N ASP A 50 5.14 7.42 -8.27
CA ASP A 50 5.44 6.05 -8.68
C ASP A 50 4.69 4.96 -7.89
N TRP A 51 3.55 5.33 -7.30
CA TRP A 51 2.63 4.47 -6.54
C TRP A 51 2.51 3.01 -7.06
N PRO A 52 2.60 2.00 -6.19
CA PRO A 52 2.24 0.62 -6.52
C PRO A 52 0.71 0.50 -6.52
N VAL A 53 0.07 0.92 -7.63
CA VAL A 53 -1.38 1.16 -7.68
C VAL A 53 -2.22 -0.05 -7.24
N GLU A 54 -1.80 -1.27 -7.56
CA GLU A 54 -2.51 -2.52 -7.20
C GLU A 54 -2.49 -2.82 -5.69
N ASP A 55 -1.33 -2.73 -5.03
CA ASP A 55 -1.21 -2.87 -3.58
C ASP A 55 -1.87 -1.70 -2.84
N THR A 56 -1.74 -0.48 -3.39
CA THR A 56 -2.39 0.72 -2.83
C THR A 56 -3.92 0.62 -2.93
N LEU A 57 -4.45 0.01 -4.00
CA LEU A 57 -5.88 -0.28 -4.18
C LEU A 57 -6.35 -1.34 -3.18
N SER A 58 -5.53 -2.34 -2.89
CA SER A 58 -5.83 -3.38 -1.90
C SER A 58 -5.91 -2.78 -0.49
N LEU A 59 -4.95 -1.90 -0.13
CA LEU A 59 -4.98 -1.12 1.10
C LEU A 59 -6.22 -0.21 1.18
N ALA A 60 -6.55 0.50 0.10
CA ALA A 60 -7.71 1.40 0.05
C ALA A 60 -9.04 0.65 0.24
N LYS A 61 -9.18 -0.56 -0.33
CA LYS A 61 -10.36 -1.40 -0.13
C LYS A 61 -10.55 -1.80 1.34
N ILE A 62 -9.49 -2.22 2.03
CA ILE A 62 -9.58 -2.51 3.48
C ILE A 62 -9.85 -1.24 4.29
N ALA A 63 -9.23 -0.10 3.93
CA ALA A 63 -9.49 1.16 4.60
C ALA A 63 -10.97 1.61 4.45
N LEU A 64 -11.58 1.43 3.28
CA LEU A 64 -13.01 1.65 3.05
C LEU A 64 -13.89 0.71 3.89
N GLN A 65 -13.59 -0.59 3.94
CA GLN A 65 -14.29 -1.53 4.82
C GLN A 65 -14.19 -1.14 6.31
N CYS A 66 -13.06 -0.57 6.73
CA CYS A 66 -12.91 -0.03 8.08
C CYS A 66 -13.74 1.24 8.31
N CYS A 67 -13.93 2.06 7.27
CA CYS A 67 -14.78 3.26 7.27
C CYS A 67 -16.29 3.00 7.24
N GLU A 68 -16.75 1.73 7.25
CA GLU A 68 -18.17 1.41 7.22
C GLU A 68 -18.97 2.10 8.33
N LEU A 69 -20.10 2.73 8.02
CA LEU A 69 -20.90 3.44 9.02
C LEU A 69 -21.50 2.47 10.05
N ARG A 70 -21.84 1.26 9.61
CA ARG A 70 -22.37 0.19 10.47
C ARG A 70 -21.22 -0.58 11.13
N LYS A 71 -21.14 -0.52 12.46
CA LYS A 71 -20.09 -1.20 13.26
C LYS A 71 -19.96 -2.70 12.99
N ARG A 72 -21.04 -3.37 12.58
CA ARG A 72 -21.07 -4.80 12.26
C ARG A 72 -20.49 -5.15 10.89
N ASP A 73 -20.50 -4.20 9.95
CA ASP A 73 -20.06 -4.40 8.57
C ASP A 73 -18.53 -4.09 8.46
N ARG A 74 -17.95 -3.43 9.47
CA ARG A 74 -16.49 -3.26 9.64
C ARG A 74 -15.79 -4.61 9.86
N PRO A 75 -14.60 -4.85 9.26
CA PRO A 75 -13.85 -6.09 9.39
C PRO A 75 -13.34 -6.31 10.82
N ASP A 76 -12.86 -7.52 11.10
CA ASP A 76 -12.13 -7.81 12.34
C ASP A 76 -10.65 -7.41 12.21
N LEU A 77 -10.11 -6.81 13.27
CA LEU A 77 -8.75 -6.27 13.27
C LEU A 77 -7.71 -7.39 13.17
N ALA A 78 -7.87 -8.47 13.94
CA ALA A 78 -6.86 -9.52 14.08
C ALA A 78 -6.86 -10.50 12.91
N SER A 79 -8.04 -10.84 12.38
CA SER A 79 -8.22 -11.88 11.36
C SER A 79 -8.32 -11.37 9.92
N VAL A 80 -8.58 -10.08 9.69
CA VAL A 80 -8.73 -9.50 8.33
C VAL A 80 -7.77 -8.34 8.08
N VAL A 81 -7.78 -7.32 8.95
CA VAL A 81 -6.99 -6.10 8.72
C VAL A 81 -5.50 -6.33 8.93
N LEU A 82 -5.10 -6.93 10.05
CA LEU A 82 -3.70 -7.15 10.39
C LEU A 82 -2.95 -8.07 9.39
N PRO A 83 -3.51 -9.21 8.91
CA PRO A 83 -2.84 -10.04 7.90
C PRO A 83 -2.53 -9.30 6.60
N GLU A 84 -3.43 -8.45 6.10
CA GLU A 84 -3.18 -7.67 4.87
C GLU A 84 -2.12 -6.59 5.10
N LEU A 85 -2.14 -5.91 6.25
CA LEU A 85 -1.08 -4.95 6.61
C LEU A 85 0.29 -5.62 6.74
N ILE A 86 0.35 -6.88 7.19
CA ILE A 86 1.57 -7.69 7.20
C ILE A 86 1.99 -8.06 5.77
N ARG A 87 1.06 -8.47 4.89
CA ARG A 87 1.35 -8.75 3.47
C ARG A 87 1.98 -7.53 2.79
N LEU A 88 1.33 -6.36 2.92
CA LEU A 88 1.80 -5.10 2.36
C LEU A 88 3.14 -4.65 2.96
N ARG A 89 3.36 -4.86 4.27
CA ARG A 89 4.66 -4.60 4.91
C ARG A 89 5.76 -5.45 4.29
N ASN A 90 5.52 -6.76 4.12
CA ASN A 90 6.54 -7.69 3.62
C ASN A 90 6.95 -7.35 2.18
N LEU A 91 6.00 -6.96 1.32
CA LEU A 91 6.30 -6.45 -0.02
C LEU A 91 7.19 -5.19 0.01
N GLY A 92 7.01 -4.31 1.00
CA GLY A 92 7.92 -3.18 1.22
C GLY A 92 9.34 -3.63 1.60
N LEU A 93 9.47 -4.59 2.50
CA LEU A 93 10.77 -5.08 3.01
C LEU A 93 11.57 -5.88 1.97
N GLU A 94 10.90 -6.70 1.14
CA GLU A 94 11.54 -7.47 0.07
C GLU A 94 12.22 -6.57 -0.98
N ASN A 95 11.75 -5.34 -1.14
CA ASN A 95 12.31 -4.36 -2.06
C ASN A 95 13.61 -3.71 -1.57
N GLU A 96 13.73 -3.43 -0.26
CA GLU A 96 14.96 -2.90 0.34
C GLU A 96 16.13 -3.90 0.22
N ALA A 97 15.84 -5.19 0.39
CA ALA A 97 16.85 -6.26 0.26
C ALA A 97 17.42 -6.38 -1.18
N CYS A 98 16.65 -6.02 -2.20
CA CYS A 98 17.08 -6.05 -3.60
C CYS A 98 17.99 -4.87 -3.97
N ASN A 99 17.83 -3.72 -3.30
CA ASN A 99 18.51 -2.47 -3.68
C ASN A 99 19.98 -2.41 -3.22
N ASN A 100 20.32 -3.12 -2.14
CA ASN A 100 21.64 -3.07 -1.49
C ASN A 100 22.78 -3.81 -2.22
N ASN A 101 22.50 -4.50 -3.34
CA ASN A 101 23.46 -5.35 -4.05
C ASN A 101 24.02 -4.73 -5.35
N ARG A 102 24.03 -3.40 -5.49
CA ARG A 102 24.47 -2.70 -6.73
C ARG A 102 25.84 -2.03 -6.68
N THR A 103 26.65 -2.25 -5.64
CA THR A 103 28.06 -1.77 -5.61
C THR A 103 29.06 -2.83 -6.08
N VAL A 104 29.28 -2.86 -7.40
CA VAL A 104 30.50 -3.28 -8.14
C VAL A 104 31.16 -4.65 -7.80
N ASN A 105 31.14 -5.58 -8.77
CA ASN A 105 32.03 -6.76 -8.86
C ASN A 105 33.35 -6.42 -9.60
N PRO A 106 34.46 -7.10 -9.30
CA PRO A 106 34.87 -8.31 -10.07
C PRO A 106 35.33 -9.47 -9.12
N GLU A 107 35.42 -10.76 -9.49
CA GLU A 107 35.84 -11.44 -10.73
C GLU A 107 35.02 -12.73 -11.06
N ARG A 108 35.38 -13.44 -12.15
CA ARG A 108 34.75 -14.65 -12.77
C ARG A 108 35.42 -15.98 -12.30
N PRO A 109 35.05 -17.23 -12.74
CA PRO A 109 34.13 -17.70 -13.83
C PRO A 109 33.13 -18.82 -13.34
N TYR A 110 32.55 -19.78 -14.10
CA TYR A 110 32.60 -20.27 -15.53
C TYR A 110 31.28 -21.04 -15.87
N ASN A 111 30.84 -21.01 -17.15
CA ASN A 111 29.90 -21.93 -17.87
C ASN A 111 28.48 -22.19 -17.27
N SER A 112 27.35 -22.18 -18.00
CA SER A 112 27.07 -22.37 -19.44
C SER A 112 25.88 -21.53 -19.99
N VAL A 113 25.53 -21.75 -21.28
CA VAL A 113 24.70 -20.97 -22.24
C VAL A 113 23.23 -20.65 -21.79
N PRO A 114 22.56 -19.58 -22.28
CA PRO A 114 21.37 -18.99 -21.63
C PRO A 114 20.01 -19.22 -22.31
N GLU A 115 18.93 -19.18 -21.52
CA GLU A 115 17.52 -19.08 -21.93
C GLU A 115 16.81 -18.10 -20.96
N MET A 116 16.53 -16.85 -21.32
CA MET A 116 15.55 -16.31 -22.28
C MET A 116 14.19 -15.95 -21.64
N LYS A 117 14.10 -14.70 -21.15
CA LYS A 117 12.92 -13.80 -21.06
C LYS A 117 11.68 -14.33 -20.28
N THR A 118 11.06 -13.56 -19.38
CA THR A 118 10.54 -12.22 -19.64
C THR A 118 10.55 -11.26 -18.45
N ASP A 119 10.80 -10.00 -18.80
CA ASP A 119 10.28 -8.75 -18.23
C ASP A 119 9.26 -8.87 -17.07
N SER A 120 9.76 -9.03 -15.84
CA SER A 120 8.93 -9.00 -14.61
C SER A 120 9.62 -8.39 -13.39
N THR A 121 10.89 -8.00 -13.49
CA THR A 121 11.68 -7.48 -12.36
C THR A 121 11.49 -5.98 -12.14
N GLN A 122 11.23 -5.21 -13.19
CA GLN A 122 11.06 -3.75 -13.12
C GLN A 122 9.77 -3.34 -12.37
N GLY A 123 8.76 -4.21 -12.33
CA GLY A 123 7.50 -3.99 -11.63
C GLY A 123 7.57 -4.22 -10.11
N LYS A 124 8.60 -4.89 -9.60
CA LYS A 124 8.64 -5.35 -8.20
C LYS A 124 9.06 -4.25 -7.21
N CYS A 125 10.00 -3.38 -7.61
CA CYS A 125 10.75 -2.44 -6.77
C CYS A 125 9.97 -1.30 -6.07
N ARG A 126 8.62 -1.32 -5.99
CA ARG A 126 7.81 -0.09 -5.81
C ARG A 126 6.93 -0.04 -4.56
N ALA A 127 6.98 -1.03 -3.68
CA ALA A 127 6.12 -1.08 -2.47
C ALA A 127 6.60 -0.21 -1.28
N ALA A 128 7.88 0.21 -1.26
CA ALA A 128 8.47 0.95 -0.14
C ALA A 128 7.82 2.32 0.13
N ILE A 129 7.18 2.92 -0.87
CA ILE A 129 6.67 4.31 -0.82
C ILE A 129 5.54 4.46 0.22
N ILE A 130 4.63 3.48 0.29
CA ILE A 130 3.50 3.54 1.24
C ILE A 130 4.02 3.56 2.68
N LEU A 131 4.98 2.68 3.00
CA LEU A 131 5.58 2.58 4.32
C LEU A 131 6.41 3.81 4.67
N ASN A 132 7.23 4.30 3.74
CA ASN A 132 8.02 5.52 3.95
C ASN A 132 7.11 6.74 4.17
N ARG A 133 5.95 6.83 3.51
CA ARG A 133 4.99 7.91 3.78
C ARG A 133 4.28 7.76 5.13
N ILE A 134 3.88 6.54 5.52
CA ILE A 134 3.35 6.24 6.87
C ILE A 134 4.36 6.66 7.96
N MET A 135 5.65 6.43 7.75
CA MET A 135 6.70 6.72 8.74
C MET A 135 7.25 8.16 8.71
N SER A 136 6.92 8.98 7.70
CA SER A 136 7.50 10.32 7.52
C SER A 136 6.53 11.49 7.76
N MET A 137 5.30 11.24 8.22
CA MET A 137 4.41 12.34 8.61
C MET A 137 4.75 12.83 10.02
N PRO A 138 4.87 14.15 10.26
CA PRO A 138 4.99 14.69 11.61
C PRO A 138 3.72 14.41 12.41
N VAL A 139 3.89 14.02 13.67
CA VAL A 139 2.83 13.76 14.66
C VAL A 139 2.29 15.08 15.22
#